data_AF-A0A0P0MBL9-F1
#
_entry.id   AF-A0A0P0MBL9-F1
#
_cell.length_a   1.000
_cell.length_b   1.000
_cell.length_c   1.000
_cell.angle_alpha   90.00
_cell.angle_beta   90.00
_cell.angle_gamma   90.00
#
_symmetry.space_group_name_H-M   'P 1'
#
loop_
_entity.id
_entity.type
_entity.pdbx_description
1 polymer ?
#
loop_
_entity_poly.entity_id
_entity_poly.type
_entity_poly.pdbx_seq_one_letter_code
_entity_poly.pdbx_strand_id
1 'polypeptide(L)'
;MNRLTHIVGFAALSLAAIGPAAAAPSQVVLSCAVAYLPQRSTWVREVRIDWDKKAIRSLHIDGLQPHGFSLIPQGVMTAVDNERIQIDLVTRQWQSDFRGHATGQGRCETVPG
;
A
#
# COMPACT_ATOMS: atom_id res chain seq x y z
N MET A 1 19.28 19.74 69.01
CA MET A 1 20.11 18.58 68.59
C MET A 1 19.43 17.97 67.37
N ASN A 2 19.85 18.35 66.16
CA ASN A 2 20.72 17.58 65.23
C ASN A 2 19.94 16.45 64.52
N ARG A 3 19.81 16.34 63.19
CA ARG A 3 20.66 16.77 62.05
C ARG A 3 19.81 16.85 60.77
N LEU A 4 20.08 17.87 59.95
CA LEU A 4 19.77 17.90 58.53
C LEU A 4 20.51 16.76 57.81
N THR A 5 19.84 16.08 56.89
CA THR A 5 20.52 15.34 55.83
C THR A 5 19.82 15.64 54.51
N HIS A 6 20.42 16.55 53.74
CA HIS A 6 20.03 16.86 52.37
C HIS A 6 20.47 15.72 51.45
N ILE A 7 19.52 15.07 50.77
CA ILE A 7 19.81 14.21 49.63
C ILE A 7 19.66 15.08 48.38
N VAL A 8 20.80 15.51 47.83
CA VAL A 8 20.88 16.11 46.50
C VAL A 8 20.82 14.97 45.49
N GLY A 9 19.62 14.65 45.01
CA GLY A 9 19.41 13.70 43.93
C GLY A 9 19.62 14.38 42.58
N PHE A 10 20.69 14.02 41.88
CA PHE A 10 20.94 14.39 40.48
C PHE A 10 19.75 13.92 39.60
N ALA A 11 18.93 14.87 39.15
CA ALA A 11 17.91 14.61 38.15
C ALA A 11 18.60 14.46 36.78
N ALA A 12 18.74 13.21 36.32
CA ALA A 12 19.11 12.93 34.93
C ALA A 12 17.93 13.32 34.03
N LEU A 13 18.00 14.51 33.45
CA LEU A 13 17.05 14.99 32.44
C LEU A 13 17.25 14.15 31.17
N SER A 14 16.45 13.10 31.03
CA SER A 14 16.37 12.34 29.78
C SER A 14 15.72 13.24 28.74
N LEU A 15 16.53 13.88 27.86
CA LEU A 15 16.03 14.55 26.67
C LEU A 15 15.42 13.48 25.75
N ALA A 16 14.12 13.23 25.90
CA ALA A 16 13.35 12.55 24.87
C ALA A 16 13.41 13.44 23.62
N ALA A 17 14.10 12.97 22.59
CA ALA A 17 14.10 13.61 21.29
C ALA A 17 12.67 13.57 20.73
N ILE A 18 11.90 14.64 20.96
CA ILE A 18 10.61 14.86 20.30
C ILE A 18 10.93 15.30 18.87
N GLY A 19 11.35 14.33 18.05
CA GLY A 19 11.37 14.49 16.61
C GLY A 19 9.93 14.46 16.08
N PRO A 20 9.62 15.15 14.98
CA PRO A 20 8.31 15.04 14.36
C PRO A 20 8.09 13.57 13.96
N ALA A 21 7.12 12.91 14.60
CA ALA A 21 6.66 11.61 14.17
C ALA A 21 6.04 11.79 12.77
N ALA A 22 6.73 11.29 11.74
CA ALA A 22 6.16 11.24 10.40
C ALA A 22 4.89 10.40 10.47
N ALA A 23 3.74 11.02 10.16
CA ALA A 23 2.47 10.31 10.12
C ALA A 23 2.60 9.17 9.10
N ALA A 24 2.24 7.94 9.51
CA ALA A 24 2.22 6.81 8.61
C ALA A 24 1.33 7.13 7.39
N PRO A 25 1.74 6.75 6.18
CA PRO A 25 0.90 6.93 5.00
C PRO A 25 -0.43 6.24 5.24
N SER A 26 -1.50 6.85 4.75
CA SER A 26 -2.80 6.20 4.70
C SER A 26 -2.72 5.06 3.68
N GLN A 27 -3.42 3.97 3.94
CA GLN A 27 -3.36 2.79 3.10
C GLN A 27 -4.74 2.46 2.53
N VAL A 28 -4.76 2.08 1.26
CA VAL A 28 -5.92 1.49 0.59
C VAL A 28 -5.53 0.08 0.17
N VAL A 29 -6.29 -0.92 0.63
CA VAL A 29 -6.12 -2.31 0.21
C VAL A 29 -7.36 -2.73 -0.59
N LEU A 30 -7.13 -3.30 -1.77
CA LEU A 30 -8.16 -3.87 -2.61
C LEU A 30 -7.96 -5.38 -2.72
N SER A 31 -9.05 -6.12 -2.63
CA SER A 31 -9.14 -7.54 -3.02
C SER A 31 -9.84 -7.60 -4.36
N CYS A 32 -9.16 -8.09 -5.40
CA CYS A 32 -9.66 -8.14 -6.77
C CYS A 32 -9.88 -9.60 -7.21
N ALA A 33 -11.13 -10.00 -7.45
CA ALA A 33 -11.44 -11.32 -8.01
C ALA A 33 -11.31 -11.27 -9.54
N VAL A 34 -10.19 -11.75 -10.08
CA VAL A 34 -9.81 -11.63 -11.48
C VAL A 34 -10.00 -12.96 -12.20
N ALA A 35 -10.84 -12.99 -13.23
CA ALA A 35 -10.96 -14.12 -14.13
C ALA A 35 -9.95 -14.00 -15.29
N TYR A 36 -9.15 -15.05 -15.48
CA TYR A 36 -8.14 -15.14 -16.53
C TYR A 36 -8.61 -16.02 -17.68
N LEU A 37 -8.60 -15.47 -18.89
CA LEU A 37 -8.92 -16.15 -20.13
C LEU A 37 -7.66 -16.43 -20.94
N PRO A 38 -7.59 -17.54 -21.69
CA PRO A 38 -8.69 -18.49 -21.96
C PRO A 38 -8.85 -19.61 -20.92
N GLN A 39 -7.97 -19.72 -19.91
CA GLN A 39 -8.00 -20.84 -18.96
C GLN A 39 -9.22 -20.85 -18.02
N ARG A 40 -10.01 -19.77 -17.96
CA ARG A 40 -11.22 -19.61 -17.12
C ARG A 40 -10.95 -19.85 -15.64
N SER A 41 -9.76 -19.48 -15.18
CA SER A 41 -9.39 -19.56 -13.78
C SER A 41 -9.60 -18.22 -13.10
N THR A 42 -10.19 -18.20 -11.91
CA THR A 42 -10.36 -16.98 -11.10
C THR A 42 -9.39 -16.95 -9.94
N TRP A 43 -8.64 -15.86 -9.82
CA TRP A 43 -7.62 -15.67 -8.80
C TRP A 43 -7.95 -14.37 -8.04
N VAL A 44 -7.78 -14.38 -6.72
CA VAL A 44 -7.92 -13.18 -5.90
C VAL A 44 -6.56 -12.50 -5.83
N ARG A 45 -6.51 -11.23 -6.26
CA ARG A 45 -5.30 -10.41 -6.29
C ARG A 45 -5.39 -9.32 -5.22
N GLU A 46 -4.35 -9.15 -4.42
CA GLU A 46 -4.26 -8.01 -3.50
C GLU A 46 -3.64 -6.82 -4.22
N VAL A 47 -4.22 -5.64 -4.04
CA VAL A 47 -3.60 -4.37 -4.41
C VAL A 47 -3.45 -3.53 -3.16
N ARG A 48 -2.23 -3.13 -2.83
CA ARG A 48 -1.94 -2.25 -1.69
C ARG A 48 -1.37 -0.94 -2.20
N ILE A 49 -2.01 0.16 -1.81
CA ILE A 49 -1.65 1.52 -2.21
C ILE A 49 -1.39 2.32 -0.94
N ASP A 50 -0.15 2.77 -0.77
CA ASP A 50 0.17 3.75 0.27
C ASP A 50 0.04 5.15 -0.32
N TRP A 51 -0.70 6.03 0.33
CA TRP A 51 -0.88 7.42 -0.09
C TRP A 51 -0.73 8.38 1.09
N ASP A 52 -0.18 9.56 0.81
CA ASP A 52 0.11 10.57 1.85
C ASP A 52 -0.79 11.81 1.76
N LYS A 53 -2.00 11.62 1.23
CA LYS A 53 -2.97 12.68 0.89
C LYS A 53 -2.60 13.57 -0.30
N LYS A 54 -1.38 13.48 -0.82
CA LYS A 54 -0.93 14.25 -2.00
C LYS A 54 -0.59 13.36 -3.18
N ALA A 55 0.05 12.22 -2.94
CA ALA A 55 0.49 11.29 -3.98
C ALA A 55 0.43 9.84 -3.50
N ILE A 56 0.36 8.92 -4.47
CA ILE A 56 0.68 7.52 -4.24
C ILE A 56 2.18 7.42 -3.96
N ARG A 57 2.54 6.81 -2.83
CA ARG A 57 3.92 6.59 -2.38
C ARG A 57 4.42 5.20 -2.71
N SER A 58 3.56 4.20 -2.63
CA SER A 58 3.89 2.83 -2.99
C SER A 58 2.67 2.15 -3.63
N LEU A 59 2.95 1.17 -4.49
CA LEU A 59 1.97 0.26 -5.06
C LEU A 59 2.55 -1.14 -4.92
N HIS A 60 1.75 -2.08 -4.41
CA HIS A 60 2.08 -3.50 -4.41
C HIS A 60 0.94 -4.30 -5.02
N ILE A 61 1.29 -5.30 -5.81
CA ILE A 61 0.38 -6.31 -6.36
C ILE A 61 0.78 -7.65 -5.75
N ASP A 62 -0.09 -8.25 -4.95
CA ASP A 62 0.19 -9.50 -4.22
C ASP A 62 1.49 -9.45 -3.39
N GLY A 63 1.77 -8.29 -2.78
CA GLY A 63 3.00 -8.05 -2.01
C GLY A 63 4.23 -7.74 -2.86
N LEU A 64 4.16 -7.83 -4.19
CA LEU A 64 5.25 -7.46 -5.10
C LEU A 64 5.18 -5.97 -5.43
N GLN A 65 6.28 -5.26 -5.21
CA GLN A 65 6.42 -3.87 -5.65
C GLN A 65 6.80 -3.84 -7.14
N PRO A 66 5.99 -3.24 -8.03
CA PRO A 66 6.35 -3.10 -9.43
C PRO A 66 7.56 -2.17 -9.60
N HIS A 67 8.31 -2.36 -10.69
CA HIS A 67 9.41 -1.44 -11.05
C HIS A 67 8.94 0.02 -11.24
N GLY A 68 7.66 0.21 -11.56
CA GLY A 68 7.05 1.52 -11.64
C GLY A 68 5.55 1.43 -11.90
N PHE A 69 4.87 2.56 -11.77
CA PHE A 69 3.46 2.71 -12.12
C PHE A 69 3.23 4.08 -12.73
N SER A 70 2.11 4.23 -13.43
CA SER A 70 1.63 5.52 -13.95
C SER A 70 0.23 5.77 -13.43
N LEU A 71 -0.06 7.04 -13.14
CA LEU A 71 -1.41 7.48 -12.84
C LEU A 71 -2.17 7.71 -14.16
N ILE A 72 -3.39 7.20 -14.23
CA ILE A 72 -4.34 7.46 -15.30
C ILE A 72 -5.59 8.14 -14.70
N PRO A 73 -6.46 8.79 -15.50
CA PRO A 73 -7.53 9.64 -14.96
C PRO A 73 -8.42 9.02 -13.88
N GLN A 74 -8.57 7.69 -13.86
CA GLN A 74 -9.42 6.97 -12.89
C GLN A 74 -8.66 5.92 -12.08
N GLY A 75 -7.32 5.87 -12.16
CA GLY A 75 -6.59 4.83 -11.44
C GLY A 75 -5.12 4.72 -11.77
N VAL A 76 -4.62 3.49 -11.79
CA VAL A 76 -3.19 3.19 -11.96
C VAL A 76 -2.95 2.17 -13.05
N MET A 77 -1.82 2.30 -13.73
CA MET A 77 -1.26 1.29 -14.64
C MET A 77 0.10 0.85 -14.14
N THR A 78 0.38 -0.45 -14.21
CA THR A 78 1.66 -1.03 -13.80
C THR A 78 1.93 -2.35 -14.53
N ALA A 79 3.04 -3.01 -14.20
CA ALA A 79 3.31 -4.36 -14.66
C ALA A 79 4.09 -5.18 -13.62
N VAL A 80 3.69 -6.43 -13.44
CA VAL A 80 4.35 -7.44 -12.58
C VAL A 80 4.38 -8.75 -13.35
N ASP A 81 5.49 -9.50 -13.31
CA ASP A 81 5.61 -10.84 -13.90
C ASP A 81 5.10 -10.99 -15.35
N ASN A 82 5.40 -10.01 -16.22
CA ASN A 82 4.90 -9.92 -17.60
C ASN A 82 3.39 -9.65 -17.76
N GLU A 83 2.65 -9.51 -16.67
CA GLU A 83 1.29 -9.02 -16.67
C GLU A 83 1.27 -7.49 -16.71
N ARG A 84 0.68 -6.90 -17.74
CA ARG A 84 0.37 -5.46 -17.75
C ARG A 84 -0.99 -5.27 -17.09
N ILE A 85 -1.03 -4.45 -16.05
CA ILE A 85 -2.19 -4.33 -15.16
C ILE A 85 -2.70 -2.89 -15.19
N GLN A 86 -4.00 -2.73 -15.34
CA GLN A 86 -4.73 -1.48 -15.17
C GLN A 86 -5.79 -1.69 -14.10
N ILE A 87 -5.81 -0.79 -13.11
CA ILE A 87 -6.81 -0.80 -12.04
C ILE A 87 -7.52 0.55 -12.08
N ASP A 88 -8.82 0.51 -12.37
CA ASP A 88 -9.71 1.65 -12.17
C ASP A 88 -10.15 1.68 -10.71
N LEU A 89 -9.70 2.71 -9.99
CA LEU A 89 -9.95 2.89 -8.56
C LEU A 89 -11.34 3.49 -8.28
N VAL A 90 -11.99 4.09 -9.28
CA VAL A 90 -13.33 4.67 -9.17
C VAL A 90 -14.38 3.60 -9.37
N THR A 91 -14.32 2.86 -10.48
CA THR A 91 -15.28 1.80 -10.79
C THR A 91 -14.91 0.47 -10.14
N ARG A 92 -13.72 0.38 -9.53
CA ARG A 92 -13.14 -0.79 -8.87
C ARG A 92 -13.08 -1.99 -9.81
N GLN A 93 -12.36 -1.80 -10.91
CA GLN A 93 -12.19 -2.79 -11.96
C GLN A 93 -10.72 -3.08 -12.19
N TRP A 94 -10.40 -4.35 -12.33
CA TRP A 94 -9.13 -4.87 -12.77
C TRP A 94 -9.22 -5.24 -14.25
N GLN A 95 -8.23 -4.83 -15.04
CA GLN A 95 -7.99 -5.32 -16.38
C GLN A 95 -6.50 -5.61 -16.56
N SER A 96 -6.16 -6.73 -17.19
CA SER A 96 -4.77 -7.05 -17.47
C SER A 96 -4.56 -7.88 -18.73
N ASP A 97 -3.32 -7.84 -19.23
CA ASP A 97 -2.86 -8.65 -20.36
C ASP A 97 -1.47 -9.23 -20.07
N PHE A 98 -1.35 -10.55 -20.20
CA PHE A 98 -0.11 -11.30 -20.07
C PHE A 98 0.63 -11.37 -21.41
N ARG A 99 0.91 -10.20 -21.99
CA ARG A 99 1.53 -10.05 -23.32
C ARG A 99 0.84 -10.87 -24.42
N GLY A 100 -0.48 -10.92 -24.42
CA GLY A 100 -1.29 -11.64 -25.40
C GLY A 100 -1.45 -13.14 -25.12
N HIS A 101 -0.84 -13.69 -24.07
CA HIS A 101 -1.02 -15.11 -23.69
C HIS A 101 -2.30 -15.34 -22.89
N ALA A 102 -2.69 -14.36 -22.07
CA ALA A 102 -3.89 -14.39 -21.26
C ALA A 102 -4.37 -12.97 -20.98
N THR A 103 -5.68 -12.81 -20.75
CA THR A 103 -6.25 -11.54 -20.29
C THR A 103 -6.96 -11.74 -18.96
N GLY A 104 -6.80 -10.78 -18.05
CA GLY A 104 -7.46 -10.77 -16.75
C GLY A 104 -8.54 -9.68 -16.71
N GLN A 105 -9.72 -10.00 -16.20
CA GLN A 105 -10.76 -9.02 -15.89
C GLN A 105 -11.42 -9.36 -14.56
N GLY A 106 -11.65 -8.36 -13.70
CA GLY A 106 -12.16 -8.62 -12.37
C GLY A 106 -12.73 -7.39 -11.67
N ARG A 107 -13.54 -7.65 -10.64
CA ARG A 107 -14.04 -6.61 -9.72
C ARG A 107 -13.12 -6.53 -8.51
N CYS A 108 -12.94 -5.33 -8.00
CA CYS A 108 -12.19 -5.08 -6.78
C CYS A 108 -13.12 -4.58 -5.66
N GLU A 109 -12.77 -4.92 -4.43
CA GLU A 109 -13.43 -4.45 -3.22
C GLU A 109 -12.39 -3.90 -2.26
N THR A 110 -12.72 -2.80 -1.58
CA THR A 110 -11.85 -2.27 -0.53
C THR A 110 -11.97 -3.17 0.69
N VAL A 111 -10.84 -3.60 1.23
CA VAL A 111 -10.75 -4.44 2.42
C VAL A 111 -9.98 -3.73 3.53
N PRO A 112 -10.16 -4.11 4.81
CA PRO A 112 -9.29 -3.65 5.88
C PRO A 112 -7.82 -3.98 5.56
N GLY A 113 -6.92 -3.02 5.80
CA GLY A 113 -5.49 -3.13 5.52
C GLY A 113 -4.63 -3.48 6.73
#